data_AF-A0AA48HI97-F1
#
_entry.id   AF-A0AA48HI97-F1
#
_cell.length_a   1.000
_cell.length_b   1.000
_cell.length_c   1.000
_cell.angle_alpha   90.00
_cell.angle_beta   90.00
_cell.angle_gamma   90.00
#
_symmetry.space_group_name_H-M   'P 1'
#
loop_
_entity.id
_entity.type
_entity.pdbx_description
1 polymer ?
#
loop_
_entity_poly.entity_id
_entity_poly.type
_entity_poly.pdbx_seq_one_letter_code
_entity_poly.pdbx_strand_id
1 'polypeptide(L)'
;MTENARRTFLRIVTGIPILGGAVLAASAILRYFKPTMVGGPKGLVAPPDEAGSSIQAVASLSELTQPWDFKEFIYIRKSVEYSSRKIQGAKIPGFVVRVPDEFTDPKDPKSKFVVVQRICPHLGCTFNFVKSPEELSGGYNYKPPAPTHPYFACPCHLSVYDPTRKQEVALQGALPGKVVSGPAPRPPRTMTFDIKDGQILITGTEGGGVG
;
A
#
# COMPACT_ATOMS: atom_id res chain seq x y z
N MET A 1 38.23 10.25 -53.77
CA MET A 1 38.09 9.37 -52.59
C MET A 1 38.87 8.09 -52.87
N THR A 2 39.72 7.64 -51.96
CA THR A 2 40.42 6.34 -52.11
C THR A 2 39.40 5.20 -52.10
N GLU A 3 39.67 4.11 -52.82
CA GLU A 3 38.74 2.98 -52.98
C GLU A 3 38.30 2.37 -51.64
N ASN A 4 39.21 2.36 -50.65
CA ASN A 4 38.93 1.95 -49.28
C ASN A 4 37.95 2.88 -48.55
N ALA A 5 37.98 4.19 -48.81
CA ALA A 5 37.03 5.14 -48.21
C ALA A 5 35.62 4.95 -48.77
N ARG A 6 35.50 4.70 -50.09
CA ARG A 6 34.20 4.43 -50.74
C ARG A 6 33.59 3.11 -50.25
N ARG A 7 34.38 2.04 -50.14
CA ARG A 7 33.91 0.74 -49.64
C ARG A 7 33.46 0.80 -48.19
N THR A 8 34.19 1.54 -47.35
CA THR A 8 33.83 1.75 -45.95
C THR A 8 32.55 2.57 -45.81
N PHE A 9 32.43 3.65 -46.59
CA PHE A 9 31.21 4.48 -46.62
C PHE A 9 29.98 3.66 -47.04
N LEU A 10 30.08 2.90 -48.14
CA LEU A 10 28.96 2.08 -48.61
C LEU A 10 28.56 1.03 -47.57
N ARG A 11 29.52 0.37 -46.91
CA ARG A 11 29.23 -0.60 -45.83
C ARG A 11 28.47 0.05 -44.67
N ILE A 12 28.88 1.23 -44.23
CA ILE A 12 28.21 1.97 -43.16
C ILE A 12 26.80 2.34 -43.59
N VAL A 13 26.63 2.93 -44.77
CA VAL A 13 25.32 3.37 -45.29
C VAL A 13 24.37 2.19 -45.47
N THR A 14 24.85 1.05 -45.98
CA THR A 14 24.02 -0.17 -46.11
C THR A 14 23.73 -0.86 -44.77
N GLY A 15 24.54 -0.62 -43.74
CA GLY A 15 24.33 -1.17 -42.40
C GLY A 15 23.28 -0.40 -41.59
N ILE A 16 23.07 0.88 -41.88
CA ILE A 16 22.12 1.74 -41.15
C ILE A 16 20.68 1.19 -41.19
N PRO A 17 20.10 0.77 -42.33
CA PRO A 17 18.75 0.21 -42.37
C PRO A 17 18.60 -1.07 -41.55
N ILE A 18 19.63 -1.92 -41.54
CA ILE A 18 19.62 -3.21 -40.82
C ILE A 18 19.63 -2.95 -39.31
N LEU A 19 20.53 -2.08 -38.84
CA LEU A 19 20.58 -1.67 -37.44
C LEU A 19 19.29 -0.95 -37.01
N GLY A 20 18.76 -0.06 -37.84
CA GLY A 20 17.49 0.62 -37.59
C GLY A 20 16.32 -0.35 -37.45
N GLY A 21 16.21 -1.33 -38.36
CA GLY A 21 15.20 -2.38 -38.30
C GLY A 21 15.31 -3.24 -37.05
N ALA A 22 16.53 -3.65 -36.67
CA ALA A 22 16.76 -4.43 -35.45
C ALA A 22 16.37 -3.66 -34.18
N VAL A 23 16.68 -2.36 -34.10
CA VAL A 23 16.30 -1.51 -32.96
C VAL A 23 14.79 -1.34 -32.87
N LEU A 24 14.10 -1.14 -33.99
CA LEU A 24 12.64 -1.02 -34.02
C LEU A 24 11.95 -2.34 -33.62
N ALA A 25 12.44 -3.48 -34.11
CA ALA A 25 11.93 -4.80 -33.74
C ALA A 25 12.16 -5.11 -32.26
N ALA A 26 13.37 -4.84 -31.76
CA ALA A 26 13.68 -4.99 -30.33
C ALA A 26 12.80 -4.08 -29.47
N SER A 27 12.52 -2.84 -29.91
CA SER A 27 11.60 -1.94 -29.20
C SER A 27 10.18 -2.48 -29.16
N ALA A 28 9.67 -3.08 -30.24
CA ALA A 28 8.34 -3.67 -30.27
C ALA A 28 8.23 -4.87 -29.32
N ILE A 29 9.22 -5.77 -29.37
CA ILE A 29 9.34 -6.93 -28.49
C ILE A 29 9.44 -6.50 -27.02
N LEU A 30 10.29 -5.51 -26.71
CA LEU A 30 10.45 -4.99 -25.36
C LEU A 30 9.17 -4.31 -24.83
N ARG A 31 8.42 -3.59 -25.68
CA ARG A 31 7.11 -3.04 -25.28
C ARG A 31 6.06 -4.13 -25.08
N TYR A 32 6.15 -5.23 -25.81
CA TYR A 32 5.26 -6.38 -25.62
C TYR A 32 5.54 -7.10 -24.28
N PHE A 33 6.80 -7.41 -23.99
CA PHE A 33 7.18 -8.12 -22.77
C PHE A 33 7.26 -7.23 -21.52
N LYS A 34 7.49 -5.92 -21.68
CA LYS A 34 7.63 -4.96 -20.59
C LYS A 34 6.85 -3.67 -20.92
N PRO A 35 5.51 -3.74 -20.96
CA PRO A 35 4.64 -2.65 -21.40
C PRO A 35 4.70 -1.41 -20.49
N THR A 36 5.19 -1.57 -19.26
CA THR A 36 5.44 -0.52 -18.26
C THR A 36 6.66 0.37 -18.56
N MET A 37 7.45 0.08 -19.59
CA MET A 37 8.57 0.95 -20.02
C MET A 37 8.08 2.19 -20.80
N VAL A 38 7.19 2.97 -20.21
CA VAL A 38 6.78 4.29 -20.71
C VAL A 38 7.98 5.24 -20.56
N GLY A 39 8.76 5.42 -21.62
CA GLY A 39 9.99 6.22 -21.61
C GLY A 39 11.24 5.57 -22.20
N GLY A 40 11.14 4.36 -22.75
CA GLY A 40 12.24 3.69 -23.47
C GLY A 40 13.31 3.11 -22.54
N PRO A 41 14.62 3.16 -22.89
CA PRO A 41 15.69 2.50 -22.12
C PRO A 41 15.78 2.94 -20.66
N LYS A 42 15.31 4.15 -20.33
CA LYS A 42 15.26 4.67 -18.95
C LYS A 42 14.29 3.89 -18.06
N GLY A 43 13.31 3.21 -18.64
CA GLY A 43 12.37 2.31 -17.95
C GLY A 43 13.01 1.00 -17.45
N LEU A 44 14.26 0.70 -17.83
CA LEU A 44 14.97 -0.48 -17.33
C LEU A 44 15.38 -0.34 -15.85
N VAL A 45 15.55 0.90 -15.39
CA VAL A 45 15.95 1.26 -14.01
C VAL A 45 14.89 2.09 -13.30
N ALA A 46 13.72 2.29 -13.91
CA ALA A 46 12.63 2.99 -13.28
C ALA A 46 12.08 2.18 -12.09
N PRO A 47 11.62 2.84 -11.01
CA PRO A 47 10.89 2.16 -9.96
C PRO A 47 9.65 1.46 -10.53
N PRO A 48 9.12 0.42 -9.85
CA PRO A 48 7.92 -0.27 -10.30
C PRO A 48 6.76 0.69 -10.55
N ASP A 49 5.98 0.45 -11.60
CA ASP A 49 4.75 1.20 -11.87
C ASP A 49 3.75 0.96 -10.75
N GLU A 50 3.60 1.94 -9.85
CA GLU A 50 2.54 1.94 -8.84
C GLU A 50 1.29 2.61 -9.41
N ALA A 51 0.14 1.95 -9.24
CA ALA A 51 -1.14 2.56 -9.57
C ALA A 51 -1.32 3.86 -8.76
N GLY A 52 -1.49 4.98 -9.48
CA GLY A 52 -1.73 6.27 -8.86
C GLY A 52 -2.90 6.22 -7.88
N SER A 53 -2.62 6.56 -6.63
CA SER A 53 -3.62 6.56 -5.56
C SER A 53 -4.50 7.81 -5.67
N SER A 54 -5.83 7.65 -5.74
CA SER A 54 -6.75 8.79 -5.73
C SER A 54 -6.89 9.32 -4.32
N ILE A 55 -6.50 10.57 -4.10
CA ILE A 55 -6.67 11.24 -2.81
C ILE A 55 -8.16 11.20 -2.42
N GLN A 56 -8.44 10.71 -1.22
CA GLN A 56 -9.81 10.58 -0.72
C GLN A 56 -9.88 11.03 0.73
N ALA A 57 -10.77 11.97 1.04
CA ALA A 57 -11.12 12.31 2.42
C ALA A 57 -11.92 11.16 3.05
N VAL A 58 -11.49 10.68 4.21
CA VAL A 58 -12.08 9.50 4.87
C VAL A 58 -12.65 9.79 6.25
N ALA A 59 -12.14 10.80 6.96
CA ALA A 59 -12.62 11.20 8.28
C ALA A 59 -12.40 12.69 8.51
N SER A 60 -13.26 13.30 9.30
CA SER A 60 -13.01 14.61 9.88
C SER A 60 -12.35 14.46 11.25
N LEU A 61 -11.52 15.41 11.65
CA LEU A 61 -10.90 15.40 12.98
C LEU A 61 -11.94 15.52 14.10
N SER A 62 -13.07 16.17 13.84
CA SER A 62 -14.18 16.28 14.79
C SER A 62 -14.84 14.93 15.13
N GLU A 63 -14.80 13.97 14.20
CA GLU A 63 -15.30 12.61 14.44
C GLU A 63 -14.34 11.76 15.30
N LEU A 64 -13.10 12.23 15.52
CA LEU A 64 -12.01 11.48 16.15
C LEU A 64 -11.39 12.28 17.29
N THR A 65 -12.25 12.78 18.18
CA THR A 65 -11.85 13.72 19.24
C THR A 65 -11.34 12.98 20.47
N GLN A 66 -12.04 11.92 20.89
CA GLN A 66 -11.72 11.16 22.09
C GLN A 66 -10.71 10.04 21.80
N PRO A 67 -9.89 9.65 22.78
CA PRO A 67 -9.08 8.44 22.67
C PRO A 67 -9.97 7.24 22.33
N TRP A 68 -9.55 6.44 21.36
CA TRP A 68 -10.26 5.28 20.82
C TRP A 68 -11.55 5.58 20.05
N ASP A 69 -11.76 6.83 19.64
CA ASP A 69 -12.67 7.11 18.53
C ASP A 69 -12.10 6.49 17.27
N PHE A 70 -12.99 5.91 16.47
CA PHE A 70 -12.62 5.28 15.22
C PHE A 70 -13.69 5.50 14.16
N LYS A 71 -13.26 5.42 12.90
CA LYS A 71 -14.14 5.49 11.74
C LYS A 71 -13.78 4.41 10.74
N GLU A 72 -14.79 3.67 10.31
CA GLU A 72 -14.68 2.79 9.14
C GLU A 72 -14.84 3.60 7.86
N PHE A 73 -14.08 3.26 6.84
CA PHE A 73 -14.22 3.86 5.51
C PHE A 73 -13.92 2.84 4.42
N ILE A 74 -14.36 3.16 3.20
CA ILE A 74 -13.95 2.45 1.98
C ILE A 74 -13.10 3.38 1.15
N TYR A 75 -11.84 3.03 0.93
CA TYR A 75 -10.95 3.71 0.01
C TYR A 75 -11.07 3.11 -1.38
N ILE A 76 -11.25 3.95 -2.41
CA ILE A 76 -11.32 3.50 -3.80
C ILE A 76 -9.95 3.76 -4.43
N ARG A 77 -9.16 2.70 -4.64
CA ARG A 77 -7.89 2.80 -5.37
C ARG A 77 -8.16 2.66 -6.86
N LYS A 78 -7.86 3.70 -7.64
CA LYS A 78 -7.97 3.65 -9.10
C LYS A 78 -6.67 3.11 -9.70
N SER A 79 -6.68 1.87 -10.16
CA SER A 79 -5.59 1.29 -10.96
C SER A 79 -5.90 1.38 -12.45
N VAL A 80 -4.92 1.80 -13.25
CA VAL A 80 -4.96 1.58 -14.69
C VAL A 80 -4.59 0.12 -14.92
N GLU A 81 -5.56 -0.67 -15.37
CA GLU A 81 -5.36 -2.08 -15.65
C GLU A 81 -5.43 -2.33 -17.15
N TYR A 82 -4.63 -3.28 -17.63
CA TYR A 82 -4.69 -3.79 -19.01
C TYR A 82 -5.90 -4.73 -19.19
N SER A 83 -7.09 -4.25 -18.83
CA SER A 83 -8.38 -4.89 -19.09
C SER A 83 -9.18 -4.04 -20.07
N SER A 84 -10.22 -4.61 -20.68
CA SER A 84 -11.14 -3.88 -21.57
C SER A 84 -11.79 -2.66 -20.90
N ARG A 85 -11.81 -2.63 -19.55
CA ARG A 85 -12.36 -1.52 -18.75
C ARG A 85 -11.37 -0.38 -18.50
N LYS A 86 -10.08 -0.54 -18.84
CA LYS A 86 -8.95 0.42 -18.71
C LYS A 86 -8.64 0.93 -17.30
N ILE A 87 -9.64 1.11 -16.43
CA ILE A 87 -9.49 1.53 -15.03
C ILE A 87 -10.36 0.63 -14.17
N GLN A 88 -9.78 0.03 -13.13
CA GLN A 88 -10.54 -0.63 -12.08
C GLN A 88 -10.39 0.13 -10.75
N GLY A 89 -11.51 0.24 -10.04
CA GLY A 89 -11.56 0.82 -8.71
C GLY A 89 -11.59 -0.28 -7.67
N ALA A 90 -10.44 -0.61 -7.09
CA ALA A 90 -10.36 -1.52 -5.97
C ALA A 90 -10.95 -0.86 -4.72
N LYS A 91 -11.98 -1.48 -4.12
CA LYS A 91 -12.59 -1.01 -2.87
C LYS A 91 -11.85 -1.65 -1.69
N ILE A 92 -11.08 -0.85 -0.97
CA ILE A 92 -10.27 -1.29 0.16
C ILE A 92 -10.90 -0.75 1.44
N PRO A 93 -11.48 -1.62 2.30
CA PRO A 93 -11.99 -1.18 3.59
C PRO A 93 -10.83 -0.78 4.50
N GLY A 94 -11.04 0.21 5.35
CA GLY A 94 -10.03 0.75 6.25
C GLY A 94 -10.59 1.27 7.55
N PHE A 95 -9.69 1.45 8.52
CA PHE A 95 -9.94 2.11 9.79
C PHE A 95 -9.05 3.33 9.93
N VAL A 96 -9.62 4.40 10.47
CA VAL A 96 -8.86 5.43 11.18
C VAL A 96 -9.19 5.30 12.66
N VAL A 97 -8.18 5.22 13.52
CA VAL A 97 -8.34 5.17 14.98
C VAL A 97 -7.53 6.28 15.61
N ARG A 98 -8.15 7.06 16.51
CA ARG A 98 -7.44 8.01 17.38
C ARG A 98 -6.83 7.24 18.55
N VAL A 99 -5.51 7.15 18.61
CA VAL A 99 -4.82 6.53 19.76
C VAL A 99 -4.63 7.56 20.89
N PRO A 100 -4.62 7.12 22.16
CA PRO A 100 -4.30 7.98 23.30
C PRO A 100 -2.92 8.65 23.18
N ASP A 101 -2.78 9.85 23.73
CA ASP A 101 -1.57 10.67 23.56
C ASP A 101 -0.30 10.05 24.14
N GLU A 102 -0.41 9.16 25.13
CA GLU A 102 0.72 8.41 25.70
C GLU A 102 1.39 7.45 24.70
N PHE A 103 0.71 7.08 23.61
CA PHE A 103 1.25 6.22 22.55
C PHE A 103 1.68 7.01 21.31
N THR A 104 1.67 8.34 21.38
CA THR A 104 1.93 9.23 20.25
C THR A 104 3.31 9.87 20.35
N ASP A 105 3.87 10.26 19.20
CA ASP A 105 5.05 11.12 19.14
C ASP A 105 4.60 12.59 19.20
N PRO A 106 4.96 13.35 20.26
CA PRO A 106 4.58 14.76 20.38
C PRO A 106 5.07 15.63 19.21
N LYS A 107 6.10 15.19 18.47
CA LYS A 107 6.66 15.92 17.32
C LYS A 107 5.89 15.68 16.03
N ASP A 108 5.09 14.62 15.96
CA ASP A 108 4.33 14.25 14.77
C ASP A 108 2.82 14.22 15.05
N PRO A 109 2.06 15.22 14.59
CA PRO A 109 0.59 15.23 14.73
C PRO A 109 -0.10 14.02 14.10
N LYS A 110 0.50 13.36 13.11
CA LYS A 110 -0.08 12.17 12.46
C LYS A 110 0.02 10.93 13.35
N SER A 111 1.01 10.87 14.24
CA SER A 111 1.19 9.73 15.16
C SER A 111 0.00 9.49 16.08
N LYS A 112 -0.88 10.50 16.23
CA LYS A 112 -2.17 10.45 16.89
C LYS A 112 -3.17 9.49 16.26
N PHE A 113 -2.95 9.12 15.00
CA PHE A 113 -3.88 8.30 14.23
C PHE A 113 -3.20 7.03 13.72
N VAL A 114 -3.88 5.91 13.90
CA VAL A 114 -3.53 4.64 13.26
C VAL A 114 -4.48 4.45 12.09
N VAL A 115 -3.91 4.39 10.88
CA VAL A 115 -4.67 4.23 9.63
C VAL A 115 -4.25 2.94 8.94
N VAL A 116 -5.17 1.98 8.88
CA VAL A 116 -4.89 0.63 8.38
C VAL A 116 -6.00 0.13 7.46
N GLN A 117 -5.64 -0.78 6.56
CA GLN A 117 -6.57 -1.58 5.78
C GLN A 117 -7.27 -2.57 6.71
N ARG A 118 -8.60 -2.62 6.65
CA ARG A 118 -9.46 -3.58 7.36
C ARG A 118 -9.44 -4.94 6.64
N ILE A 119 -8.26 -5.39 6.23
CA ILE A 119 -8.03 -6.67 5.55
C ILE A 119 -6.95 -7.41 6.33
N CYS A 120 -7.30 -8.57 6.85
CA CYS A 120 -6.42 -9.41 7.64
C CYS A 120 -5.28 -9.94 6.76
N PRO A 121 -4.00 -9.69 7.12
CA PRO A 121 -2.85 -10.16 6.37
C PRO A 121 -2.62 -11.67 6.43
N HIS A 122 -3.43 -12.43 7.18
CA HIS A 122 -3.42 -13.90 7.14
C HIS A 122 -4.03 -14.40 5.82
N LEU A 123 -5.36 -14.24 5.65
CA LEU A 123 -6.13 -14.80 4.52
C LEU A 123 -7.21 -13.85 3.98
N GLY A 124 -7.11 -12.54 4.24
CA GLY A 124 -7.93 -11.53 3.57
C GLY A 124 -9.32 -11.24 4.18
N CYS A 125 -9.70 -11.89 5.28
CA CYS A 125 -10.94 -11.54 5.99
C CYS A 125 -10.92 -10.10 6.52
N THR A 126 -12.07 -9.45 6.61
CA THR A 126 -12.18 -8.18 7.34
C THR A 126 -12.08 -8.42 8.85
N PHE A 127 -11.37 -7.54 9.56
CA PHE A 127 -11.25 -7.60 11.03
C PHE A 127 -11.99 -6.44 11.70
N ASN A 128 -12.31 -6.55 12.99
CA ASN A 128 -13.11 -5.56 13.72
C ASN A 128 -12.24 -4.74 14.68
N PHE A 129 -12.76 -3.60 15.14
CA PHE A 129 -12.19 -2.85 16.25
C PHE A 129 -12.96 -3.17 17.53
N VAL A 130 -12.33 -3.90 18.44
CA VAL A 130 -12.97 -4.51 19.61
C VAL A 130 -12.55 -3.76 20.86
N LYS A 131 -13.53 -3.14 21.54
CA LYS A 131 -13.30 -2.36 22.78
C LYS A 131 -13.47 -3.20 24.06
N SER A 132 -14.29 -4.25 24.02
CA SER A 132 -14.61 -5.08 25.19
C SER A 132 -13.55 -6.17 25.41
N PRO A 133 -12.96 -6.26 26.61
CA PRO A 133 -12.08 -7.38 26.99
C PRO A 133 -12.80 -8.73 27.01
N GLU A 134 -14.08 -8.74 27.32
CA GLU A 134 -14.94 -9.93 27.34
C GLU A 134 -15.13 -10.46 25.92
N GLU A 135 -15.36 -9.58 24.94
CA GLU A 135 -15.44 -9.95 23.53
C GLU A 135 -14.09 -10.47 23.02
N LEU A 136 -12.96 -9.86 23.42
CA LEU A 136 -11.63 -10.34 23.05
C LEU A 136 -11.35 -11.74 23.57
N SER A 137 -11.64 -11.98 24.85
CA SER A 137 -11.37 -13.26 25.49
C SER A 137 -12.32 -14.36 25.02
N GLY A 138 -13.62 -14.07 24.91
CA GLY A 138 -14.62 -15.04 24.47
C GLY A 138 -14.65 -15.26 22.96
N GLY A 139 -14.57 -14.19 22.16
CA GLY A 139 -14.72 -14.23 20.71
C GLY A 139 -13.42 -14.46 19.94
N TYR A 140 -12.27 -14.09 20.53
CA TYR A 140 -10.96 -14.16 19.86
C TYR A 140 -9.90 -14.93 20.66
N ASN A 141 -10.30 -15.58 21.76
CA ASN A 141 -9.42 -16.36 22.64
C ASN A 141 -8.16 -15.59 23.06
N TYR A 142 -8.29 -14.27 23.25
CA TYR A 142 -7.19 -13.40 23.64
C TYR A 142 -7.55 -12.67 24.93
N LYS A 143 -6.77 -12.91 25.98
CA LYS A 143 -6.91 -12.19 27.24
C LYS A 143 -5.96 -10.98 27.22
N PRO A 144 -6.46 -9.76 27.00
CA PRO A 144 -5.59 -8.59 26.97
C PRO A 144 -4.95 -8.33 28.34
N PRO A 145 -3.70 -7.87 28.40
CA PRO A 145 -3.06 -7.45 29.64
C PRO A 145 -3.77 -6.23 30.25
N ALA A 146 -3.68 -6.07 31.57
CA ALA A 146 -4.16 -4.89 32.28
C ALA A 146 -3.06 -3.80 32.32
N PRO A 147 -3.38 -2.50 32.18
CA PRO A 147 -4.70 -1.96 31.82
C PRO A 147 -5.09 -2.30 30.38
N THR A 148 -6.36 -2.67 30.18
CA THR A 148 -6.86 -3.06 28.86
C THR A 148 -7.17 -1.84 28.01
N HIS A 149 -7.00 -1.98 26.70
CA HIS A 149 -7.42 -1.02 25.69
C HIS A 149 -8.07 -1.75 24.51
N PRO A 150 -8.66 -1.05 23.53
CA PRO A 150 -9.19 -1.67 22.33
C PRO A 150 -8.11 -2.29 21.43
N TYR A 151 -8.50 -3.32 20.68
CA TYR A 151 -7.64 -4.05 19.75
C TYR A 151 -8.31 -4.20 18.37
N PHE A 152 -7.52 -4.49 17.34
CA PHE A 152 -8.08 -5.04 16.11
C PHE A 152 -8.15 -6.56 16.21
N ALA A 153 -9.24 -7.18 15.79
CA ALA A 153 -9.41 -8.63 15.92
C ALA A 153 -10.12 -9.24 14.70
N CYS A 154 -9.49 -10.25 14.10
CA CYS A 154 -10.00 -10.96 12.93
C CYS A 154 -10.76 -12.22 13.36
N PRO A 155 -12.06 -12.35 13.03
CA PRO A 155 -12.88 -13.47 13.51
C PRO A 155 -12.57 -14.80 12.81
N CYS A 156 -11.90 -14.78 11.65
CA CYS A 156 -11.71 -16.00 10.85
C CYS A 156 -10.74 -17.01 11.49
N HIS A 157 -9.61 -16.52 12.01
CA HIS A 157 -8.56 -17.37 12.60
C HIS A 157 -8.01 -16.75 13.88
N LEU A 158 -8.81 -15.89 14.52
CA LEU A 158 -8.57 -15.30 15.84
C LEU A 158 -7.25 -14.51 15.93
N SER A 159 -6.83 -13.87 14.83
CA SER A 159 -5.68 -12.97 14.86
C SER A 159 -6.02 -11.66 15.52
N VAL A 160 -5.21 -11.23 16.49
CA VAL A 160 -5.41 -9.99 17.25
C VAL A 160 -4.20 -9.10 17.08
N TYR A 161 -4.46 -7.80 16.86
CA TYR A 161 -3.45 -6.79 16.62
C TYR A 161 -3.60 -5.65 17.62
N ASP A 162 -2.49 -5.26 18.21
CA ASP A 162 -2.41 -4.16 19.18
C ASP A 162 -2.09 -2.84 18.46
N PRO A 163 -3.04 -1.88 18.38
CA PRO A 163 -2.84 -0.62 17.68
C PRO A 163 -1.77 0.28 18.32
N THR A 164 -1.42 0.06 19.59
CA THR A 164 -0.44 0.88 20.33
C THR A 164 1.00 0.42 20.10
N ARG A 165 1.18 -0.83 19.68
CA ARG A 165 2.49 -1.46 19.56
C ARG A 165 2.91 -1.56 18.11
N LYS A 166 4.19 -1.25 17.89
CA LYS A 166 4.85 -1.45 16.61
C LYS A 166 5.46 -2.84 16.52
N GLN A 167 5.53 -3.37 15.31
CA GLN A 167 6.24 -4.60 14.99
C GLN A 167 7.17 -4.33 13.81
N GLU A 168 8.44 -4.73 13.95
CA GLU A 168 9.41 -4.67 12.86
C GLU A 168 9.00 -5.64 11.75
N VAL A 169 8.93 -5.13 10.53
CA VAL A 169 8.69 -5.93 9.34
C VAL A 169 9.84 -5.71 8.36
N ALA A 170 10.42 -6.81 7.88
CA ALA A 170 11.56 -6.77 6.98
C ALA A 170 11.30 -5.85 5.78
N LEU A 171 12.25 -4.95 5.49
CA LEU A 171 12.20 -3.99 4.39
C LEU A 171 11.10 -2.90 4.50
N GLN A 172 10.30 -2.90 5.57
CA GLN A 172 9.20 -1.94 5.80
C GLN A 172 9.33 -1.18 7.13
N GLY A 173 10.20 -1.64 8.03
CA GLY A 173 10.45 -1.01 9.33
C GLY A 173 9.33 -1.28 10.34
N ALA A 174 9.21 -0.39 11.33
CA ALA A 174 8.29 -0.51 12.44
C ALA A 174 6.85 -0.11 12.05
N LEU A 175 5.98 -1.09 11.82
CA LEU A 175 4.57 -0.87 11.46
C LEU A 175 3.66 -0.93 12.70
N PRO A 176 2.61 -0.08 12.81
CA PRO A 176 1.63 -0.14 13.90
C PRO A 176 0.74 -1.39 13.77
N GLY A 177 0.17 -1.86 14.88
CA GLY A 177 -0.73 -3.02 14.88
C GLY A 177 0.00 -4.34 15.08
N LYS A 178 0.92 -4.41 16.05
CA LYS A 178 1.67 -5.64 16.35
C LYS A 178 0.74 -6.83 16.53
N VAL A 179 1.07 -7.97 15.91
CA VAL A 179 0.35 -9.22 16.11
C VAL A 179 0.62 -9.71 17.54
N VAL A 180 -0.44 -9.82 18.34
CA VAL A 180 -0.37 -10.29 19.73
C VAL A 180 -1.00 -11.67 19.94
N SER A 181 -1.79 -12.13 18.96
CA SER A 181 -2.37 -13.48 18.95
C SER A 181 -2.72 -13.92 17.52
N GLY A 182 -2.85 -15.23 17.33
CA GLY A 182 -3.28 -15.88 16.09
C GLY A 182 -2.20 -16.02 15.01
N PRO A 183 -2.56 -16.57 13.83
CA PRO A 183 -1.61 -17.00 12.80
C PRO A 183 -1.18 -15.89 11.81
N ALA A 184 -1.66 -14.66 11.95
CA ALA A 184 -1.29 -13.58 11.03
C ALA A 184 0.23 -13.35 11.03
N PRO A 185 0.90 -13.37 9.86
CA PRO A 185 2.36 -13.32 9.81
C PRO A 185 2.93 -11.91 10.02
N ARG A 186 2.08 -10.88 10.02
CA ARG A 186 2.47 -9.46 10.08
C ARG A 186 1.32 -8.57 10.58
N PRO A 187 1.60 -7.31 10.95
CA PRO A 187 0.58 -6.30 11.23
C PRO A 187 -0.36 -6.02 10.05
N PRO A 188 -1.53 -5.41 10.29
CA PRO A 188 -2.40 -4.91 9.23
C PRO A 188 -1.63 -3.99 8.28
N ARG A 189 -2.05 -3.96 7.01
CA ARG A 189 -1.42 -3.09 6.02
C ARG A 189 -1.78 -1.64 6.31
N THR A 190 -0.80 -0.76 6.24
CA THR A 190 -1.00 0.67 6.50
C THR A 190 -1.52 1.40 5.27
N MET A 191 -2.08 2.59 5.49
CA MET A 191 -2.37 3.55 4.42
C MET A 191 -1.60 4.84 4.68
N THR A 192 -1.03 5.44 3.65
CA THR A 192 -0.44 6.77 3.76
C THR A 192 -1.56 7.80 3.78
N PHE A 193 -1.42 8.80 4.66
CA PHE A 193 -2.43 9.83 4.83
C PHE A 193 -1.82 11.19 5.17
N ASP A 194 -2.60 12.23 4.88
CA ASP A 194 -2.36 13.62 5.25
C ASP A 194 -3.52 14.15 6.09
N ILE A 195 -3.25 15.21 6.85
CA ILE A 195 -4.26 15.98 7.56
C ILE A 195 -4.32 17.37 6.92
N LYS A 196 -5.43 17.74 6.30
CA LYS A 196 -5.64 19.06 5.68
C LYS A 196 -7.05 19.54 5.96
N ASP A 197 -7.21 20.81 6.29
CA ASP A 197 -8.51 21.47 6.50
C ASP A 197 -9.42 20.72 7.49
N GLY A 198 -8.83 20.15 8.55
CA GLY A 198 -9.56 19.37 9.54
C GLY A 198 -10.04 18.00 9.05
N GLN A 199 -9.54 17.52 7.92
CA GLN A 199 -9.86 16.20 7.35
C GLN A 199 -8.61 15.32 7.28
N ILE A 200 -8.83 14.01 7.38
CA ILE A 200 -7.84 12.97 7.13
C ILE A 200 -8.05 12.49 5.69
N LEU A 201 -7.02 12.65 4.87
CA LEU A 201 -7.01 12.29 3.46
C LEU A 201 -6.07 11.12 3.24
N ILE A 202 -6.58 10.02 2.68
CA ILE A 202 -5.75 8.91 2.25
C ILE A 202 -5.05 9.30 0.95
N THR A 203 -3.72 9.17 0.95
CA THR A 203 -2.85 9.46 -0.20
C THR A 203 -2.35 8.21 -0.88
N GLY A 204 -2.47 7.04 -0.23
CA GLY A 204 -2.07 5.77 -0.81
C GLY A 204 -2.17 4.59 0.13
N THR A 205 -1.86 3.41 -0.39
CA THR A 205 -1.95 2.13 0.33
C THR A 205 -0.62 1.42 0.29
N GLU A 206 -0.24 0.75 1.38
CA GLU A 206 0.95 -0.10 1.39
C GLU A 206 0.92 -1.16 0.26
N GLY A 207 2.02 -1.24 -0.51
CA GLY A 207 2.15 -2.13 -1.67
C GLY A 207 2.14 -3.63 -1.32
N GLY A 208 1.54 -4.45 -2.19
CA GLY A 208 1.44 -5.91 -2.04
C GLY A 208 0.17 -6.41 -1.34
N GLY A 209 -0.78 -5.54 -1.03
CA GLY A 209 -2.10 -5.93 -0.51
C GLY A 209 -3.03 -6.39 -1.65
N VAL A 210 -3.83 -7.41 -1.38
CA VAL A 210 -4.94 -7.80 -2.26
C VAL A 210 -5.92 -6.63 -2.29
N GLY A 211 -5.94 -5.95 -3.42
CA GLY A 211 -6.85 -4.87 -3.80
C GLY A 211 -6.79 -4.80 -5.30
#